data_AF-A0AA39L9K6-F1
#
_entry.id   AF-A0AA39L9K6-F1
#
_cell.length_a   1.000
_cell.length_b   1.000
_cell.length_c   1.000
_cell.angle_alpha   90.00
_cell.angle_beta   90.00
_cell.angle_gamma   90.00
#
_symmetry.space_group_name_H-M   'P 1'
#
loop_
_entity.id
_entity.type
_entity.pdbx_description
1 polymer ?
#
loop_
_entity_poly.entity_id
_entity_poly.type
_entity_poly.pdbx_seq_one_letter_code
_entity_poly.pdbx_strand_id
1 'polypeptide(L)'
;MQLFDRDAWRRRRETASEHLIHICWVSLAYLLSELLIWGLSRVLAPVDIEFFSPVIGMVVIFICMGAAYLAWRSVGKIYRRWIRPKVDFINTHMGVGFTVPIIMLNQNDILNGRDIACILANAVITNVISWALVFLLSYVSWSAYLRYVGFEPRDSAERGIPTSLAVTPPRIHVSWYPGSSTDQVMDEDHIKPSRPGTATPSASATASASLEEARIPSSPSLESPIGQRRRSCMDVTWPMALAIFCIFVIGAPVAASTHDSRLLDGFVLWLVWITAVTAQRTFKFSERFLRHPRFKNSTSTMLNPVLITTLAMVGYTRLKAEVMGGDLVSILGHFSAGSPLFSLWTASTRGIAIPTNPGGWFGAGDAALSLLECGIFMWGFKLFECRRQLFSAAGALAVLVSIIAAAGNVFLSVLAGRAMGLERPEALAFAARSTTLALAKPAIEAVGGNTVVNAALVVGNGIFGQLMYPFALGLLGVKTEDRNPTELSIQPATNNSDREKHAESQGSCESETWMGQDDASTVASGIAIGINGAAMGVAYLYETRSQAAPYAALSMTVFGVATVILTTVGPFKALLLSLGGN
;
A
#
# COMPACT_ATOMS: atom_id res chain seq x y z
N MET A 1 -0.71 9.00 -47.63
CA MET A 1 -1.39 8.08 -46.67
C MET A 1 -0.43 7.12 -45.93
N GLN A 2 0.81 6.91 -46.38
CA GLN A 2 1.77 5.99 -45.73
C GLN A 2 2.68 6.60 -44.63
N LEU A 3 2.76 7.93 -44.52
CA LEU A 3 3.60 8.60 -43.50
C LEU A 3 2.96 8.64 -42.10
N PHE A 4 1.63 8.67 -42.02
CA PHE A 4 0.91 8.78 -40.74
C PHE A 4 1.00 7.51 -39.87
N ASP A 5 1.29 6.35 -40.48
CA ASP A 5 1.32 5.05 -39.80
C ASP A 5 2.69 4.75 -39.16
N ARG A 6 3.80 5.24 -39.76
CA ARG A 6 5.15 5.05 -39.20
C ARG A 6 5.35 5.78 -37.87
N ASP A 7 4.82 6.99 -37.74
CA ASP A 7 4.95 7.77 -36.50
C ASP A 7 4.03 7.24 -35.39
N ALA A 8 2.92 6.60 -35.75
CA ALA A 8 2.06 5.91 -34.81
C ALA A 8 2.73 4.61 -34.31
N TRP A 9 3.35 3.85 -35.22
CA TRP A 9 4.08 2.62 -34.89
C TRP A 9 5.34 2.90 -34.06
N ARG A 10 6.09 3.95 -34.39
CA ARG A 10 7.25 4.39 -33.63
C ARG A 10 6.85 4.76 -32.19
N ARG A 11 5.82 5.60 -32.04
CA ARG A 11 5.30 5.97 -30.70
C ARG A 11 4.83 4.77 -29.90
N ARG A 12 4.08 3.83 -30.51
CA ARG A 12 3.66 2.59 -29.83
C ARG A 12 4.85 1.72 -29.41
N ARG A 13 5.88 1.64 -30.25
CA ARG A 13 7.11 0.89 -29.95
C ARG A 13 7.90 1.52 -28.81
N GLU A 14 8.01 2.85 -28.81
CA GLU A 14 8.64 3.62 -27.73
C GLU A 14 7.90 3.40 -26.41
N THR A 15 6.57 3.57 -26.38
CA THR A 15 5.74 3.30 -25.19
C THR A 15 5.86 1.84 -24.72
N ALA A 16 5.82 0.87 -25.64
CA ALA A 16 5.99 -0.54 -25.29
C ALA A 16 7.39 -0.82 -24.71
N SER A 17 8.43 -0.20 -25.26
CA SER A 17 9.80 -0.34 -24.75
C SER A 17 9.97 0.26 -23.36
N GLU A 18 9.34 1.41 -23.08
CA GLU A 18 9.34 2.03 -21.76
C GLU A 18 8.64 1.14 -20.73
N HIS A 19 7.50 0.54 -21.08
CA HIS A 19 6.81 -0.42 -20.20
C HIS A 19 7.64 -1.67 -19.95
N LEU A 20 8.31 -2.21 -20.98
CA LEU A 20 9.19 -3.37 -20.83
C LEU A 20 10.36 -3.07 -19.89
N ILE A 21 11.04 -1.94 -20.09
CA ILE A 21 12.12 -1.48 -19.21
C ILE A 21 11.58 -1.30 -17.79
N HIS A 22 10.39 -0.73 -17.63
CA HIS A 22 9.78 -0.55 -16.33
C HIS A 22 9.56 -1.89 -15.61
N ILE A 23 9.02 -2.90 -16.31
CA ILE A 23 8.79 -4.25 -15.80
C ILE A 23 10.12 -4.91 -15.44
N CYS A 24 11.13 -4.86 -16.30
CA CYS A 24 12.47 -5.41 -16.02
C CYS A 24 13.05 -4.84 -14.72
N TRP A 25 12.94 -3.53 -14.50
CA TRP A 25 13.39 -2.89 -13.26
C TRP A 25 12.61 -3.34 -12.02
N VAL A 26 11.29 -3.53 -12.14
CA VAL A 26 10.47 -4.08 -11.04
C VAL A 26 10.90 -5.51 -10.73
N SER A 27 11.08 -6.35 -11.76
CA SER A 27 11.55 -7.72 -11.60
C SER A 27 12.93 -7.78 -10.95
N LEU A 28 13.86 -6.89 -11.34
CA LEU A 28 15.17 -6.78 -10.71
C LEU A 28 15.06 -6.38 -9.23
N ALA A 29 14.22 -5.40 -8.90
CA ALA A 29 13.99 -4.98 -7.53
C ALA A 29 13.39 -6.10 -6.67
N TYR A 30 12.44 -6.87 -7.23
CA TYR A 30 11.89 -8.05 -6.59
C TYR A 30 12.97 -9.12 -6.32
N LEU A 31 13.72 -9.53 -7.35
CA LEU A 31 14.77 -10.55 -7.21
C LEU A 31 15.87 -10.13 -6.22
N LEU A 32 16.28 -8.86 -6.25
CA LEU A 32 17.26 -8.34 -5.29
C LEU A 32 16.73 -8.37 -3.86
N SER A 33 15.44 -8.03 -3.67
CA SER A 33 14.80 -8.08 -2.35
C SER A 33 14.75 -9.51 -1.82
N GLU A 34 14.33 -10.48 -2.64
CA GLU A 34 14.33 -11.89 -2.28
C GLU A 34 15.73 -12.42 -1.96
N LEU A 35 16.74 -12.03 -2.74
CA LEU A 35 18.14 -12.40 -2.49
C LEU A 35 18.63 -11.87 -1.14
N LEU A 36 18.25 -10.64 -0.78
CA LEU A 36 18.58 -10.04 0.51
C LEU A 36 17.82 -10.72 1.66
N ILE A 37 16.54 -11.05 1.47
CA ILE A 37 15.75 -11.83 2.42
C ILE A 37 16.41 -13.19 2.65
N TRP A 38 16.85 -13.87 1.60
CA TRP A 38 17.58 -15.13 1.71
C TRP A 38 18.91 -14.96 2.45
N GLY A 39 19.73 -13.98 2.08
CA GLY A 39 20.99 -13.71 2.78
C GLY A 39 20.78 -13.45 4.28
N LEU A 40 19.72 -12.74 4.64
CA LEU A 40 19.34 -12.48 6.02
C LEU A 40 18.84 -13.74 6.73
N SER A 41 18.07 -14.59 6.05
CA SER A 41 17.61 -15.88 6.58
C SER A 41 18.78 -16.79 6.97
N ARG A 42 19.88 -16.75 6.21
CA ARG A 42 21.13 -17.45 6.55
C ARG A 42 21.75 -16.97 7.86
N VAL A 43 21.70 -15.67 8.11
CA VAL A 43 22.23 -15.05 9.34
C VAL A 43 21.36 -15.39 10.55
N LEU A 44 20.05 -15.53 10.34
CA LEU A 44 19.04 -15.81 11.38
C LEU A 44 18.84 -17.31 11.67
N ALA A 45 19.25 -18.19 10.74
CA ALA A 45 19.13 -19.64 10.88
C ALA A 45 19.73 -20.22 12.17
N PRO A 46 20.88 -19.75 12.72
CA PRO A 46 21.43 -20.29 13.97
C PRO A 46 20.56 -20.08 15.21
N VAL A 47 19.55 -19.20 15.13
CA VAL A 47 18.66 -18.82 16.23
C VAL A 47 17.20 -19.26 15.94
N ASP A 48 16.97 -20.06 14.90
CA ASP A 48 15.65 -20.59 14.50
C ASP A 48 14.58 -19.50 14.26
N ILE A 49 15.01 -18.31 13.84
CA ILE A 49 14.13 -17.14 13.58
C ILE A 49 14.22 -16.67 12.13
N GLU A 50 14.55 -17.58 11.20
CA GLU A 50 14.69 -17.27 9.76
C GLU A 50 13.42 -16.71 9.11
N PHE A 51 12.24 -17.03 9.64
CA PHE A 51 10.96 -16.47 9.19
C PHE A 51 10.84 -14.95 9.42
N PHE A 52 11.68 -14.35 10.28
CA PHE A 52 11.72 -12.89 10.49
C PHE A 52 12.48 -12.13 9.41
N SER A 53 13.10 -12.81 8.45
CA SER A 53 13.98 -12.18 7.46
C SER A 53 13.35 -11.00 6.70
N PRO A 54 12.10 -11.07 6.18
CA PRO A 54 11.50 -9.91 5.51
C PRO A 54 11.35 -8.68 6.42
N VAL A 55 11.07 -8.92 7.71
CA VAL A 55 10.80 -7.88 8.72
C VAL A 55 12.09 -7.22 9.18
N ILE A 56 13.12 -8.02 9.45
CA ILE A 56 14.43 -7.50 9.78
C ILE A 56 15.00 -6.78 8.56
N GLY A 57 14.76 -7.30 7.35
CA GLY A 57 15.15 -6.66 6.10
C GLY A 57 14.51 -5.29 5.91
N MET A 58 13.23 -5.13 6.24
CA MET A 58 12.55 -3.83 6.30
C MET A 58 13.25 -2.84 7.25
N VAL A 59 13.62 -3.28 8.46
CA VAL A 59 14.36 -2.45 9.43
C VAL A 59 15.76 -2.10 8.92
N VAL A 60 16.47 -3.07 8.33
CA VAL A 60 17.80 -2.87 7.76
C VAL A 60 17.75 -1.86 6.61
N ILE A 61 16.81 -1.98 5.68
CA ILE A 61 16.62 -1.01 4.59
C ILE A 61 16.34 0.39 5.15
N PHE A 62 15.48 0.50 6.17
CA PHE A 62 15.21 1.77 6.82
C PHE A 62 16.48 2.41 7.41
N ILE A 63 17.28 1.64 8.16
CA ILE A 63 18.53 2.11 8.76
C ILE A 63 19.56 2.47 7.68
N CYS A 64 19.75 1.60 6.67
CA CYS A 64 20.69 1.84 5.58
C CYS A 64 20.33 3.09 4.78
N MET A 65 19.05 3.28 4.44
CA MET A 65 18.60 4.49 3.75
C MET A 65 18.72 5.73 4.64
N GLY A 66 18.44 5.61 5.94
CA GLY A 66 18.65 6.67 6.92
C GLY A 66 20.12 7.09 7.01
N ALA A 67 21.03 6.13 7.17
CA ALA A 67 22.47 6.35 7.20
C ALA A 67 22.99 6.95 5.89
N ALA A 68 22.57 6.42 4.74
CA ALA A 68 22.92 6.96 3.43
C ALA A 68 22.42 8.40 3.25
N TYR A 69 21.23 8.74 3.75
CA TYR A 69 20.71 10.10 3.72
C TYR A 69 21.48 11.07 4.62
N LEU A 70 21.94 10.61 5.79
CA LEU A 70 22.81 11.38 6.68
C LEU A 70 24.18 11.62 6.05
N ALA A 71 24.74 10.60 5.38
CA ALA A 71 26.00 10.73 4.64
C ALA A 71 25.87 11.63 3.40
N TRP A 72 24.77 11.51 2.65
CA TRP A 72 24.54 12.25 1.42
C TRP A 72 23.06 12.62 1.22
N ARG A 73 22.73 13.91 1.41
CA ARG A 73 21.34 14.41 1.28
C ARG A 73 20.72 14.20 -0.11
N SER A 74 21.53 14.12 -1.17
CA SER A 74 21.08 13.83 -2.55
C SER A 74 20.46 12.44 -2.73
N VAL A 75 20.70 11.49 -1.80
CA VAL A 75 20.06 10.17 -1.80
C VAL A 75 18.53 10.30 -1.81
N GLY A 76 17.97 11.33 -1.16
CA GLY A 76 16.53 11.59 -1.21
C GLY A 76 16.01 11.91 -2.62
N LYS A 77 16.81 12.58 -3.46
CA LYS A 77 16.45 12.85 -4.87
C LYS A 77 16.52 11.58 -5.71
N ILE A 78 17.57 10.78 -5.54
CA ILE A 78 17.75 9.49 -6.23
C ILE A 78 16.61 8.54 -5.90
N TYR A 79 16.30 8.40 -4.60
CA TYR A 79 15.19 7.58 -4.13
C TYR A 79 13.87 7.94 -4.81
N ARG A 80 13.50 9.23 -4.81
CA ARG A 80 12.24 9.70 -5.41
C ARG A 80 12.18 9.44 -6.91
N ARG A 81 13.30 9.56 -7.62
CA ARG A 81 13.34 9.42 -9.09
C ARG A 81 13.34 7.96 -9.54
N TRP A 82 14.10 7.10 -8.88
CA TRP A 82 14.39 5.75 -9.39
C TRP A 82 13.79 4.61 -8.57
N ILE A 83 13.73 4.75 -7.24
CA ILE A 83 13.35 3.66 -6.33
C ILE A 83 11.86 3.72 -6.01
N ARG A 84 11.34 4.91 -5.67
CA ARG A 84 9.96 5.12 -5.22
C ARG A 84 8.91 4.55 -6.18
N PRO A 85 8.95 4.79 -7.51
CA PRO A 85 7.94 4.24 -8.42
C PRO A 85 7.88 2.70 -8.41
N LYS A 86 9.02 2.04 -8.17
CA LYS A 86 9.14 0.58 -8.14
C LYS A 86 8.60 0.01 -6.83
N VAL A 87 8.98 0.64 -5.71
CA VAL A 87 8.43 0.34 -4.37
C VAL A 87 6.91 0.48 -4.38
N ASP A 88 6.38 1.57 -4.94
CA ASP A 88 4.95 1.83 -5.00
C ASP A 88 4.22 0.79 -5.85
N PHE A 89 4.82 0.37 -6.97
CA PHE A 89 4.26 -0.69 -7.80
C PHE A 89 4.15 -2.02 -7.05
N ILE A 90 5.21 -2.47 -6.38
CA ILE A 90 5.21 -3.73 -5.61
C ILE A 90 4.19 -3.65 -4.47
N ASN A 91 4.21 -2.56 -3.68
CA ASN A 91 3.28 -2.36 -2.57
C ASN A 91 1.81 -2.30 -3.01
N THR A 92 1.53 -1.83 -4.23
CA THR A 92 0.17 -1.81 -4.79
C THR A 92 -0.36 -3.22 -5.08
N HIS A 93 0.52 -4.19 -5.38
CA HIS A 93 0.13 -5.53 -5.79
C HIS A 93 0.42 -6.62 -4.75
N MET A 94 1.14 -6.31 -3.66
CA MET A 94 1.43 -7.25 -2.57
C MET A 94 0.17 -7.87 -1.95
N GLY A 95 -0.99 -7.21 -2.13
CA GLY A 95 -2.27 -7.66 -1.62
C GLY A 95 -2.74 -9.02 -2.16
N VAL A 96 -2.21 -9.46 -3.30
CA VAL A 96 -2.51 -10.79 -3.88
C VAL A 96 -2.09 -11.91 -2.94
N GLY A 97 -0.99 -11.74 -2.19
CA GLY A 97 -0.51 -12.75 -1.24
C GLY A 97 -1.45 -12.99 -0.06
N PHE A 98 -2.28 -12.01 0.31
CA PHE A 98 -3.28 -12.17 1.38
C PHE A 98 -4.42 -13.12 0.99
N THR A 99 -4.60 -13.41 -0.29
CA THR A 99 -5.65 -14.32 -0.77
C THR A 99 -5.30 -15.78 -0.53
N VAL A 100 -4.00 -16.12 -0.54
CA VAL A 100 -3.51 -17.51 -0.58
C VAL A 100 -3.96 -18.31 0.64
N PRO A 101 -3.81 -17.83 1.90
CA PRO A 101 -4.20 -18.65 3.04
C PRO A 101 -5.70 -18.98 3.10
N ILE A 102 -6.56 -18.12 2.55
CA ILE A 102 -8.01 -18.40 2.47
C ILE A 102 -8.32 -19.35 1.33
N ILE A 103 -7.64 -19.22 0.18
CA ILE A 103 -7.77 -20.16 -0.94
C ILE A 103 -7.37 -21.58 -0.49
N MET A 104 -6.38 -21.69 0.40
CA MET A 104 -5.87 -22.95 0.93
C MET A 104 -6.76 -23.64 1.96
N LEU A 105 -7.92 -23.08 2.30
CA LEU A 105 -8.85 -23.70 3.23
C LEU A 105 -9.49 -24.97 2.67
N ASN A 106 -9.32 -26.07 3.39
CA ASN A 106 -9.94 -27.35 3.06
C ASN A 106 -11.31 -27.50 3.75
N GLN A 107 -12.18 -28.36 3.19
CA GLN A 107 -13.49 -28.67 3.77
C GLN A 107 -13.38 -29.37 5.14
N ASN A 108 -12.29 -30.08 5.39
CA ASN A 108 -12.03 -30.75 6.67
C ASN A 108 -11.63 -29.79 7.79
N ASP A 109 -11.28 -28.54 7.45
CA ASP A 109 -10.98 -27.47 8.41
C ASP A 109 -12.24 -26.65 8.78
N ILE A 110 -13.42 -27.02 8.25
CA ILE A 110 -14.68 -26.33 8.53
C ILE A 110 -15.15 -26.69 9.94
N LEU A 111 -15.00 -25.72 10.84
CA LEU A 111 -15.46 -25.77 12.22
C LEU A 111 -16.97 -25.98 12.34
N ASN A 112 -17.42 -26.52 13.48
CA ASN A 112 -18.84 -26.64 13.79
C ASN A 112 -19.52 -25.26 13.74
N GLY A 113 -20.79 -25.20 13.32
CA GLY A 113 -21.52 -23.94 13.17
C GLY A 113 -21.57 -23.07 14.45
N ARG A 114 -21.56 -23.70 15.62
CA ARG A 114 -21.47 -23.04 16.93
C ARG A 114 -20.12 -22.32 17.09
N ASP A 115 -19.02 -22.98 16.77
CA ASP A 115 -17.67 -22.43 16.94
C ASP A 115 -17.44 -21.28 15.96
N ILE A 116 -17.96 -21.41 14.73
CA ILE A 116 -17.96 -20.32 13.74
C ILE A 116 -18.71 -19.09 14.31
N ALA A 117 -19.89 -19.29 14.89
CA ALA A 117 -20.68 -18.20 15.47
C ALA A 117 -19.94 -17.53 16.64
N CYS A 118 -19.32 -18.31 17.53
CA CYS A 118 -18.52 -17.79 18.64
C CYS A 118 -17.28 -17.04 18.16
N ILE A 119 -16.56 -17.56 17.15
CA ILE A 119 -15.40 -16.89 16.55
C ILE A 119 -15.83 -15.56 15.95
N LEU A 120 -16.92 -15.53 15.18
CA LEU A 120 -17.42 -14.30 14.56
C LEU A 120 -17.86 -13.28 15.61
N ALA A 121 -18.61 -13.70 16.62
CA ALA A 121 -19.04 -12.83 17.72
C ALA A 121 -17.85 -12.25 18.47
N ASN A 122 -16.88 -13.10 18.86
CA ASN A 122 -15.67 -12.66 19.53
C ASN A 122 -14.86 -11.69 18.66
N ALA A 123 -14.73 -11.98 17.37
CA ALA A 123 -14.01 -11.14 16.41
C ALA A 123 -14.64 -9.75 16.29
N VAL A 124 -15.96 -9.66 16.17
CA VAL A 124 -16.67 -8.38 16.09
C VAL A 124 -16.53 -7.59 17.40
N ILE A 125 -16.76 -8.23 18.55
CA ILE A 125 -16.70 -7.57 19.86
C ILE A 125 -15.29 -7.07 20.15
N THR A 126 -14.28 -7.94 20.00
CA THR A 126 -12.88 -7.56 20.23
C THR A 126 -12.40 -6.51 19.25
N ASN A 127 -12.89 -6.50 18.00
CA ASN A 127 -12.60 -5.42 17.04
C ASN A 127 -13.17 -4.08 17.47
N VAL A 128 -14.48 -4.01 17.73
CA VAL A 128 -15.14 -2.74 18.08
C VAL A 128 -14.51 -2.14 19.34
N ILE A 129 -14.28 -2.98 20.35
CA ILE A 129 -13.62 -2.57 21.59
C ILE A 129 -12.18 -2.12 21.32
N SER A 130 -11.39 -2.87 20.56
CA SER A 130 -9.99 -2.53 20.27
C SER A 130 -9.86 -1.22 19.48
N TRP A 131 -10.74 -0.99 18.50
CA TRP A 131 -10.78 0.28 17.76
C TRP A 131 -11.02 1.46 18.70
N ALA A 132 -12.04 1.38 19.54
CA ALA A 132 -12.39 2.43 20.49
C ALA A 132 -11.27 2.65 21.53
N LEU A 133 -10.76 1.59 22.14
CA LEU A 133 -9.72 1.67 23.17
C LEU A 133 -8.40 2.21 22.62
N VAL A 134 -7.93 1.71 21.49
CA VAL A 134 -6.66 2.17 20.89
C VAL A 134 -6.78 3.63 20.47
N PHE A 135 -7.91 4.03 19.90
CA PHE A 135 -8.14 5.42 19.54
C PHE A 135 -8.15 6.33 20.77
N LEU A 136 -8.94 6.00 21.80
CA LEU A 136 -9.04 6.78 23.04
C LEU A 136 -7.70 6.84 23.77
N LEU A 137 -7.00 5.72 23.89
CA LEU A 137 -5.68 5.65 24.52
C LEU A 137 -4.70 6.57 23.80
N SER A 138 -4.62 6.47 22.48
CA SER A 138 -3.73 7.32 21.66
C SER A 138 -4.07 8.80 21.80
N TYR A 139 -5.36 9.15 21.73
CA TYR A 139 -5.84 10.52 21.82
C TYR A 139 -5.54 11.14 23.19
N VAL A 140 -5.85 10.42 24.27
CA VAL A 140 -5.61 10.87 25.65
C VAL A 140 -4.11 10.99 25.89
N SER A 141 -3.30 10.00 25.49
CA SER A 141 -1.85 10.04 25.68
C SER A 141 -1.20 11.22 24.95
N TRP A 142 -1.60 11.53 23.71
CA TRP A 142 -1.06 12.67 22.97
C TRP A 142 -1.56 14.01 23.54
N SER A 143 -2.84 14.10 23.88
CA SER A 143 -3.41 15.30 24.51
C SER A 143 -2.77 15.61 25.86
N ALA A 144 -2.50 14.58 26.67
CA ALA A 144 -1.79 14.72 27.94
C ALA A 144 -0.35 15.18 27.74
N TYR A 145 0.35 14.64 26.73
CA TYR A 145 1.70 15.08 26.36
C TYR A 145 1.73 16.56 25.94
N LEU A 146 0.81 16.99 25.08
CA LEU A 146 0.71 18.39 24.65
C LEU A 146 0.46 19.33 25.85
N ARG A 147 -0.44 18.95 26.76
CA ARG A 147 -0.68 19.70 28.01
C ARG A 147 0.55 19.74 28.91
N TYR A 148 1.28 18.63 29.03
CA TYR A 148 2.50 18.54 29.86
C TYR A 148 3.62 19.45 29.34
N VAL A 149 3.79 19.54 28.03
CA VAL A 149 4.79 20.42 27.40
C VAL A 149 4.37 21.90 27.44
N GLY A 150 3.22 22.22 28.07
CA GLY A 150 2.73 23.60 28.22
C GLY A 150 2.16 24.17 26.92
N PHE A 151 1.75 23.31 25.98
CA PHE A 151 1.15 23.74 24.73
C PHE A 151 -0.36 23.91 24.89
N GLU A 152 -0.84 25.15 24.91
CA GLU A 152 -2.27 25.41 24.75
C GLU A 152 -2.66 25.13 23.28
N PRO A 153 -3.62 24.22 23.02
CA PRO A 153 -4.22 24.14 21.70
C PRO A 153 -4.87 25.49 21.41
N ARG A 154 -4.46 26.15 20.32
CA ARG A 154 -5.06 27.42 19.88
C ARG A 154 -6.56 27.22 19.78
N ASP A 155 -7.29 27.80 20.73
CA ASP A 155 -8.72 27.61 20.88
C ASP A 155 -9.44 27.90 19.57
N SER A 156 -10.28 26.94 19.17
CA SER A 156 -11.34 27.14 18.19
C SER A 156 -12.44 27.99 18.81
N ALA A 157 -12.11 29.23 19.17
CA ALA A 157 -13.06 30.25 19.57
C ALA A 157 -13.69 30.85 18.30
N GLU A 158 -14.75 30.21 17.82
CA GLU A 158 -15.95 30.81 17.21
C GLU A 158 -16.86 29.71 16.66
N ARG A 159 -17.55 29.02 17.57
CA ARG A 159 -18.81 28.33 17.22
C ARG A 159 -19.94 29.37 17.27
N GLY A 160 -20.00 30.20 16.23
CA GLY A 160 -21.20 30.96 15.87
C GLY A 160 -21.95 30.19 14.80
N ILE A 161 -23.12 29.64 15.14
CA ILE A 161 -24.09 29.17 14.15
C ILE A 161 -24.70 30.43 13.50
N PRO A 162 -24.64 30.55 12.17
CA PRO A 162 -25.83 30.94 11.45
C PRO A 162 -26.20 29.90 10.40
N THR A 163 -27.43 29.40 10.54
CA THR A 163 -28.17 28.66 9.53
C THR A 163 -28.27 29.49 8.25
N SER A 164 -27.58 29.09 7.17
CA SER A 164 -27.96 29.52 5.81
C SER A 164 -27.46 28.50 4.77
N LEU A 165 -28.44 27.93 4.05
CA LEU A 165 -28.41 27.24 2.75
C LEU A 165 -27.14 26.46 2.34
N ALA A 166 -27.32 25.15 2.28
CA ALA A 166 -26.45 24.20 1.59
C ALA A 166 -26.26 24.58 0.12
N VAL A 167 -25.13 25.23 -0.18
CA VAL A 167 -24.57 25.33 -1.53
C VAL A 167 -23.31 24.47 -1.55
N THR A 168 -23.34 23.47 -2.43
CA THR A 168 -22.28 22.48 -2.65
C THR A 168 -21.07 23.15 -3.32
N PRO A 169 -19.83 22.98 -2.83
CA PRO A 169 -18.65 23.49 -3.53
C PRO A 169 -18.24 22.56 -4.70
N PRO A 170 -17.64 23.10 -5.78
CA PRO A 170 -17.31 22.32 -6.98
C PRO A 170 -16.02 21.48 -6.79
N ARG A 171 -16.03 20.30 -7.41
CA ARG A 171 -14.96 19.30 -7.43
C ARG A 171 -13.80 19.69 -8.34
N ILE A 172 -12.59 19.34 -7.91
CA ILE A 172 -11.37 19.51 -8.71
C ILE A 172 -10.82 18.16 -9.13
N HIS A 173 -10.61 18.06 -10.45
CA HIS A 173 -9.97 16.97 -11.17
C HIS A 173 -8.49 16.87 -10.78
N VAL A 174 -8.04 15.67 -10.44
CA VAL A 174 -6.61 15.31 -10.50
C VAL A 174 -6.47 14.03 -11.31
N SER A 175 -6.07 14.19 -12.58
CA SER A 175 -5.67 13.08 -13.44
C SER A 175 -4.24 12.67 -13.10
N TRP A 176 -4.01 11.38 -12.85
CA TRP A 176 -2.67 10.78 -12.88
C TRP A 176 -2.57 9.87 -14.11
N TYR A 177 -1.77 10.30 -15.09
CA TYR A 177 -1.12 9.43 -16.07
C TYR A 177 0.37 9.37 -15.74
N PRO A 178 1.04 8.22 -15.87
CA PRO A 178 2.49 8.16 -15.92
C PRO A 178 2.93 8.52 -17.34
N GLY A 179 3.55 9.69 -17.52
CA GLY A 179 4.11 10.13 -18.80
C GLY A 179 5.55 10.63 -18.63
N SER A 180 6.49 9.89 -19.24
CA SER A 180 7.79 10.29 -19.76
C SER A 180 8.42 11.60 -19.22
N SER A 181 9.43 11.47 -18.36
CA SER A 181 10.38 12.55 -18.14
C SER A 181 11.43 12.56 -19.26
N THR A 182 11.38 13.54 -20.14
CA THR A 182 12.55 13.96 -20.90
C THR A 182 12.42 15.45 -21.16
N ASP A 183 13.12 16.25 -20.36
CA ASP A 183 13.63 17.52 -20.85
C ASP A 183 14.99 17.79 -20.24
N GLN A 184 15.84 18.29 -21.11
CA GLN A 184 17.29 18.23 -21.08
C GLN A 184 17.90 19.22 -20.10
N VAL A 185 19.01 18.80 -19.52
CA VAL A 185 19.98 19.67 -18.84
C VAL A 185 20.70 20.46 -19.92
N MET A 186 20.68 21.79 -19.84
CA MET A 186 21.70 22.65 -20.43
C MET A 186 22.38 23.45 -19.32
N ASP A 187 23.71 23.44 -19.38
CA ASP A 187 24.68 24.17 -18.57
C ASP A 187 24.36 25.67 -18.45
N GLU A 188 24.67 26.24 -17.28
CA GLU A 188 25.10 27.63 -17.21
C GLU A 188 26.31 27.77 -16.27
N ASP A 189 27.46 27.96 -16.91
CA ASP A 189 28.69 28.46 -16.32
C ASP A 189 28.75 29.98 -16.45
N HIS A 190 29.11 30.63 -15.34
CA HIS A 190 29.64 32.00 -15.19
C HIS A 190 28.79 33.21 -15.64
N ILE A 191 28.66 34.23 -14.75
CA ILE A 191 29.09 35.62 -14.98
C ILE A 191 29.00 36.46 -13.69
N LYS A 192 30.06 37.27 -13.46
CA LYS A 192 30.24 38.29 -12.40
C LYS A 192 29.42 39.57 -12.68
N PRO A 193 29.11 40.39 -11.66
CA PRO A 193 28.26 41.57 -11.81
C PRO A 193 29.05 42.81 -12.27
N SER A 194 28.48 43.58 -13.21
CA SER A 194 28.95 44.91 -13.60
C SER A 194 27.82 45.94 -13.50
N ARG A 195 28.14 47.11 -12.95
CA ARG A 195 27.27 48.26 -12.64
C ARG A 195 26.82 49.07 -13.88
N PRO A 196 25.83 49.99 -13.72
CA PRO A 196 25.07 50.61 -14.81
C PRO A 196 25.49 52.04 -15.19
N GLY A 197 25.12 52.44 -16.41
CA GLY A 197 25.14 53.79 -16.98
C GLY A 197 25.18 53.67 -18.52
N THR A 198 24.56 54.49 -19.38
CA THR A 198 23.79 55.72 -19.30
C THR A 198 23.08 55.88 -20.67
N ALA A 199 22.00 56.65 -20.73
CA ALA A 199 21.09 56.85 -21.86
C ALA A 199 21.70 57.41 -23.17
N THR A 200 21.12 57.09 -24.34
CA THR A 200 20.51 58.04 -25.33
C THR A 200 20.00 57.33 -26.62
N PRO A 201 19.03 57.93 -27.37
CA PRO A 201 18.37 57.32 -28.54
C PRO A 201 18.76 57.96 -29.90
N SER A 202 18.71 57.21 -31.00
CA SER A 202 18.53 57.67 -32.41
C SER A 202 18.62 56.46 -33.38
N ALA A 203 17.56 56.14 -34.13
CA ALA A 203 17.23 56.59 -35.50
C ALA A 203 17.96 55.86 -36.66
N SER A 204 17.17 55.01 -37.36
CA SER A 204 17.01 54.83 -38.82
C SER A 204 18.20 54.60 -39.76
N ALA A 205 18.19 53.44 -40.46
CA ALA A 205 18.38 53.22 -41.92
C ALA A 205 18.47 51.70 -42.18
N THR A 206 17.44 50.98 -42.66
CA THR A 206 16.99 50.77 -44.05
C THR A 206 18.09 50.29 -45.03
N ALA A 207 18.14 48.98 -45.28
CA ALA A 207 18.53 48.40 -46.57
C ALA A 207 17.95 46.98 -46.71
N SER A 208 17.23 46.79 -47.81
CA SER A 208 16.29 45.73 -48.18
C SER A 208 16.92 44.60 -49.00
N ALA A 209 16.48 43.35 -48.81
CA ALA A 209 16.39 42.35 -49.89
C ALA A 209 15.51 41.13 -49.53
N SER A 210 14.55 40.86 -50.42
CA SER A 210 13.90 39.58 -50.77
C SER A 210 13.11 38.78 -49.72
N LEU A 211 11.80 38.80 -49.91
CA LEU A 211 10.80 37.81 -49.49
C LEU A 211 11.21 36.40 -49.94
N GLU A 212 11.39 35.49 -48.98
CA GLU A 212 11.29 34.05 -49.25
C GLU A 212 10.48 33.37 -48.14
N GLU A 213 9.49 32.62 -48.57
CA GLU A 213 8.35 32.13 -47.82
C GLU A 213 8.74 30.98 -46.88
N ALA A 214 9.17 31.31 -45.65
CA ALA A 214 9.54 30.34 -44.63
C ALA A 214 8.35 29.93 -43.74
N ARG A 215 7.63 28.93 -44.25
CA ARG A 215 6.79 27.92 -43.55
C ARG A 215 6.73 28.02 -42.01
N ILE A 216 5.59 28.47 -41.49
CA ILE A 216 5.19 28.41 -40.07
C ILE A 216 5.15 26.94 -39.60
N PRO A 217 5.81 26.55 -38.50
CA PRO A 217 5.59 25.25 -37.86
C PRO A 217 4.21 25.25 -37.18
N SER A 218 3.35 24.33 -37.59
CA SER A 218 2.03 24.08 -37.05
C SER A 218 2.03 23.86 -35.54
N SER A 219 1.20 24.63 -34.83
CA SER A 219 0.79 24.44 -33.44
C SER A 219 0.37 22.99 -33.12
N PRO A 220 0.60 22.48 -31.90
CA PRO A 220 0.14 21.16 -31.50
C PRO A 220 -1.40 21.12 -31.53
N SER A 221 -1.92 20.22 -32.36
CA SER A 221 -3.36 19.99 -32.54
C SER A 221 -4.03 19.65 -31.22
N LEU A 222 -5.08 20.40 -30.90
CA LEU A 222 -6.06 20.13 -29.85
C LEU A 222 -6.64 18.70 -30.05
N GLU A 223 -6.16 17.71 -29.30
CA GLU A 223 -6.71 16.35 -29.36
C GLU A 223 -8.16 16.35 -28.84
N SER A 224 -9.08 15.80 -29.65
CA SER A 224 -10.50 15.72 -29.29
C SER A 224 -10.74 14.91 -27.99
N PRO A 225 -11.73 15.27 -27.15
CA PRO A 225 -12.04 14.59 -25.88
C PRO A 225 -12.29 13.08 -26.00
N ILE A 226 -12.70 12.63 -27.20
CA ILE A 226 -13.00 11.23 -27.52
C ILE A 226 -11.71 10.38 -27.61
N GLY A 227 -10.62 10.96 -28.13
CA GLY A 227 -9.32 10.30 -28.24
C GLY A 227 -8.66 10.06 -26.87
N GLN A 228 -8.80 11.04 -25.97
CA GLN A 228 -8.27 10.97 -24.61
C GLN A 228 -9.01 9.93 -23.75
N ARG A 229 -10.34 9.80 -23.92
CA ARG A 229 -11.16 8.78 -23.24
C ARG A 229 -10.85 7.36 -23.74
N ARG A 230 -10.57 7.19 -25.03
CA ARG A 230 -10.24 5.89 -25.64
C ARG A 230 -8.86 5.39 -25.25
N ARG A 231 -7.85 6.28 -25.14
CA ARG A 231 -6.52 5.94 -24.59
C ARG A 231 -6.63 5.51 -23.12
N SER A 232 -7.41 6.23 -22.32
CA SER A 232 -7.67 5.89 -20.90
C SER A 232 -8.23 4.47 -20.69
N CYS A 233 -9.15 4.03 -21.57
CA CYS A 233 -9.75 2.70 -21.47
C CYS A 233 -8.80 1.59 -21.94
N MET A 234 -7.97 1.84 -22.96
CA MET A 234 -6.96 0.88 -23.43
C MET A 234 -5.87 0.64 -22.38
N ASP A 235 -5.40 1.69 -21.71
CA ASP A 235 -4.34 1.57 -20.69
C ASP A 235 -4.81 0.75 -19.47
N VAL A 236 -6.10 0.79 -19.16
CA VAL A 236 -6.72 0.05 -18.06
C VAL A 236 -6.99 -1.41 -18.41
N THR A 237 -7.26 -1.72 -19.68
CA THR A 237 -7.69 -3.06 -20.13
C THR A 237 -6.55 -3.92 -20.64
N TRP A 238 -5.42 -3.33 -21.05
CA TRP A 238 -4.26 -4.04 -21.58
C TRP A 238 -3.72 -5.16 -20.68
N PRO A 239 -3.58 -5.00 -19.35
CA PRO A 239 -2.99 -6.04 -18.51
C PRO A 239 -3.91 -7.27 -18.39
N MET A 240 -5.23 -7.07 -18.45
CA MET A 240 -6.20 -8.18 -18.50
C MET A 240 -6.11 -8.93 -19.82
N ALA A 241 -6.03 -8.20 -20.94
CA ALA A 241 -5.86 -8.80 -22.25
C ALA A 241 -4.56 -9.60 -22.34
N LEU A 242 -3.47 -9.08 -21.76
CA LEU A 242 -2.20 -9.80 -21.66
C LEU A 242 -2.33 -11.06 -20.80
N ALA A 243 -2.99 -10.99 -19.64
CA ALA A 243 -3.18 -12.16 -18.79
C ALA A 243 -4.02 -13.24 -19.50
N ILE A 244 -5.10 -12.87 -20.18
CA ILE A 244 -5.91 -13.78 -21.01
C ILE A 244 -5.05 -14.41 -22.12
N PHE A 245 -4.25 -13.60 -22.82
CA PHE A 245 -3.34 -14.10 -23.84
C PHE A 245 -2.36 -15.12 -23.25
N CYS A 246 -1.73 -14.83 -22.12
CA CYS A 246 -0.81 -15.74 -21.44
C CYS A 246 -1.50 -17.05 -21.01
N ILE A 247 -2.75 -17.01 -20.54
CA ILE A 247 -3.52 -18.22 -20.20
C ILE A 247 -3.66 -19.13 -21.42
N PHE A 248 -4.12 -18.62 -22.56
CA PHE A 248 -4.42 -19.47 -23.71
C PHE A 248 -3.19 -19.83 -24.56
N VAL A 249 -2.18 -18.98 -24.60
CA VAL A 249 -0.99 -19.19 -25.46
C VAL A 249 0.13 -19.92 -24.72
N ILE A 250 0.27 -19.73 -23.42
CA ILE A 250 1.38 -20.30 -22.64
C ILE A 250 0.83 -21.24 -21.57
N GLY A 251 -0.05 -20.75 -20.69
CA GLY A 251 -0.53 -21.48 -19.51
C GLY A 251 -1.21 -22.81 -19.84
N ALA A 252 -2.27 -22.78 -20.65
CA ALA A 252 -3.05 -23.96 -20.99
C ALA A 252 -2.28 -24.96 -21.86
N PRO A 253 -1.52 -24.53 -22.90
CA PRO A 253 -0.69 -25.47 -23.68
C PRO A 253 0.39 -26.14 -22.82
N VAL A 254 1.11 -25.39 -21.98
CA VAL A 254 2.13 -25.96 -21.09
C VAL A 254 1.50 -26.93 -20.09
N ALA A 255 0.37 -26.57 -19.49
CA ALA A 255 -0.34 -27.45 -18.57
C ALA A 255 -0.82 -28.75 -19.25
N ALA A 256 -1.29 -28.66 -20.49
CA ALA A 256 -1.72 -29.83 -21.25
C ALA A 256 -0.54 -30.73 -21.68
N SER A 257 0.62 -30.14 -22.03
CA SER A 257 1.76 -30.92 -22.53
C SER A 257 2.67 -31.48 -21.45
N THR A 258 2.79 -30.80 -20.31
CA THR A 258 3.74 -31.15 -19.23
C THR A 258 3.07 -31.65 -17.96
N HIS A 259 1.73 -31.59 -17.89
CA HIS A 259 0.94 -31.77 -16.66
C HIS A 259 1.31 -30.79 -15.53
N ASP A 260 2.05 -29.73 -15.85
CA ASP A 260 2.45 -28.69 -14.93
C ASP A 260 1.50 -27.48 -15.01
N SER A 261 0.69 -27.30 -13.97
CA SER A 261 -0.30 -26.23 -13.94
C SER A 261 0.18 -24.92 -13.29
N ARG A 262 1.47 -24.80 -12.93
CA ARG A 262 2.01 -23.60 -12.25
C ARG A 262 1.79 -22.32 -13.05
N LEU A 263 2.14 -22.33 -14.34
CA LEU A 263 1.98 -21.16 -15.21
C LEU A 263 0.51 -20.81 -15.42
N LEU A 264 -0.33 -21.83 -15.61
CA LEU A 264 -1.77 -21.64 -15.76
C LEU A 264 -2.37 -20.99 -14.51
N ASP A 265 -2.12 -21.56 -13.34
CA ASP A 265 -2.63 -21.06 -12.05
C ASP A 265 -2.11 -19.64 -11.78
N GLY A 266 -0.84 -19.36 -12.13
CA GLY A 266 -0.25 -18.03 -12.02
C GLY A 266 -0.92 -17.00 -12.91
N PHE A 267 -1.18 -17.32 -14.18
CA PHE A 267 -1.86 -16.39 -15.10
C PHE A 267 -3.34 -16.20 -14.75
N VAL A 268 -4.03 -17.24 -14.28
CA VAL A 268 -5.41 -17.14 -13.79
C VAL A 268 -5.47 -16.25 -12.55
N LEU A 269 -4.59 -16.48 -11.56
CA LEU A 269 -4.49 -15.64 -10.36
C LEU A 269 -4.21 -14.17 -10.73
N TRP A 270 -3.30 -13.94 -11.67
CA TRP A 270 -2.98 -12.60 -12.16
C TRP A 270 -4.17 -11.93 -12.86
N LEU A 271 -4.88 -12.64 -13.75
CA LEU A 271 -6.07 -12.15 -14.42
C LEU A 271 -7.15 -11.74 -13.42
N VAL A 272 -7.46 -12.63 -12.48
CA VAL A 272 -8.48 -12.41 -11.45
C VAL A 272 -8.10 -11.20 -10.59
N TRP A 273 -6.85 -11.12 -10.12
CA TRP A 273 -6.35 -10.02 -9.29
C TRP A 273 -6.46 -8.67 -10.01
N ILE A 274 -5.93 -8.56 -11.23
CA ILE A 274 -5.99 -7.31 -12.01
C ILE A 274 -7.42 -6.92 -12.34
N THR A 275 -8.27 -7.90 -12.67
CA THR A 275 -9.69 -7.66 -12.93
C THR A 275 -10.37 -7.10 -11.68
N ALA A 276 -10.12 -7.68 -10.51
CA ALA A 276 -10.71 -7.25 -9.25
C ALA A 276 -10.22 -5.86 -8.83
N VAL A 277 -8.91 -5.58 -8.94
CA VAL A 277 -8.32 -4.25 -8.69
C VAL A 277 -8.93 -3.20 -9.61
N THR A 278 -9.08 -3.52 -10.89
CA THR A 278 -9.63 -2.60 -11.88
C THR A 278 -11.13 -2.38 -11.69
N ALA A 279 -11.88 -3.44 -11.39
CA ALA A 279 -13.30 -3.37 -11.05
C ALA A 279 -13.53 -2.47 -9.82
N GLN A 280 -12.71 -2.64 -8.77
CA GLN A 280 -12.81 -1.78 -7.59
C GLN A 280 -12.48 -0.31 -7.92
N ARG A 281 -11.40 -0.06 -8.66
CA ARG A 281 -11.01 1.30 -9.06
C ARG A 281 -12.09 1.96 -9.91
N THR A 282 -12.55 1.29 -10.96
CA THR A 282 -13.61 1.81 -11.85
C THR A 282 -14.91 2.07 -11.09
N PHE A 283 -15.27 1.23 -10.11
CA PHE A 283 -16.41 1.46 -9.25
C PHE A 283 -16.23 2.69 -8.33
N LYS A 284 -15.05 2.83 -7.69
CA LYS A 284 -14.70 4.03 -6.89
C LYS A 284 -14.82 5.32 -7.72
N PHE A 285 -14.41 5.29 -8.99
CA PHE A 285 -14.49 6.45 -9.90
C PHE A 285 -15.87 6.66 -10.53
N SER A 286 -16.78 5.69 -10.48
CA SER A 286 -18.11 5.82 -11.08
C SER A 286 -18.96 6.88 -10.38
N GLU A 287 -19.57 7.76 -11.17
CA GLU A 287 -20.49 8.81 -10.71
C GLU A 287 -21.92 8.31 -10.49
N ARG A 288 -22.21 7.06 -10.87
CA ARG A 288 -23.58 6.51 -10.88
C ARG A 288 -24.23 6.40 -9.49
N PHE A 289 -23.44 6.41 -8.41
CA PHE A 289 -23.93 6.26 -7.02
C PHE A 289 -23.65 7.47 -6.12
N LEU A 290 -23.49 8.66 -6.70
CA LEU A 290 -23.22 9.89 -5.93
C LEU A 290 -24.34 10.27 -4.94
N ARG A 291 -25.58 9.85 -5.19
CA ARG A 291 -26.73 10.13 -4.31
C ARG A 291 -26.69 9.36 -2.97
N HIS A 292 -25.91 8.29 -2.85
CA HIS A 292 -25.80 7.50 -1.62
C HIS A 292 -24.34 7.16 -1.28
N PRO A 293 -23.59 8.08 -0.64
CA PRO A 293 -22.16 7.89 -0.35
C PRO A 293 -21.89 6.70 0.58
N ARG A 294 -22.78 6.41 1.54
CA ARG A 294 -22.67 5.25 2.43
C ARG A 294 -22.79 3.92 1.68
N PHE A 295 -23.74 3.85 0.74
CA PHE A 295 -23.92 2.67 -0.10
C PHE A 295 -22.74 2.48 -1.04
N LYS A 296 -22.28 3.55 -1.71
CA LYS A 296 -21.09 3.52 -2.56
C LYS A 296 -19.84 3.03 -1.81
N ASN A 297 -19.62 3.52 -0.58
CA ASN A 297 -18.49 3.07 0.24
C ASN A 297 -18.63 1.61 0.65
N SER A 298 -19.81 1.19 1.14
CA SER A 298 -20.06 -0.21 1.51
C SER A 298 -19.85 -1.15 0.32
N THR A 299 -20.43 -0.85 -0.84
CA THR A 299 -20.25 -1.65 -2.06
C THR A 299 -18.80 -1.62 -2.57
N SER A 300 -18.10 -0.49 -2.47
CA SER A 300 -16.67 -0.41 -2.83
C SER A 300 -15.80 -1.28 -1.93
N THR A 301 -16.18 -1.46 -0.66
CA THR A 301 -15.48 -2.35 0.27
C THR A 301 -15.88 -3.81 0.06
N MET A 302 -17.12 -4.10 -0.33
CA MET A 302 -17.49 -5.46 -0.77
C MET A 302 -16.78 -5.86 -2.07
N LEU A 303 -16.51 -4.88 -2.95
CA LEU A 303 -15.68 -5.06 -4.15
C LEU A 303 -14.17 -5.09 -3.85
N ASN A 304 -13.77 -5.42 -2.61
CA ASN A 304 -12.38 -5.54 -2.24
C ASN A 304 -11.67 -6.59 -3.13
N PRO A 305 -10.55 -6.23 -3.79
CA PRO A 305 -9.82 -7.11 -4.68
C PRO A 305 -9.36 -8.39 -4.02
N VAL A 306 -9.00 -8.34 -2.73
CA VAL A 306 -8.63 -9.54 -1.95
C VAL A 306 -9.83 -10.48 -1.86
N LEU A 307 -11.01 -9.98 -1.47
CA LEU A 307 -12.21 -10.81 -1.31
C LEU A 307 -12.68 -11.41 -2.63
N ILE A 308 -12.76 -10.60 -3.69
CA ILE A 308 -13.16 -11.06 -5.03
C ILE A 308 -12.17 -12.11 -5.53
N THR A 309 -10.86 -11.85 -5.40
CA THR A 309 -9.82 -12.76 -5.88
C THR A 309 -9.87 -14.06 -5.12
N THR A 310 -10.00 -14.03 -3.80
CA THR A 310 -10.17 -15.23 -2.97
C THR A 310 -11.39 -16.03 -3.40
N LEU A 311 -12.57 -15.41 -3.55
CA LEU A 311 -13.80 -16.12 -3.93
C LEU A 311 -13.68 -16.76 -5.31
N ALA A 312 -13.15 -16.01 -6.29
CA ALA A 312 -12.94 -16.50 -7.64
C ALA A 312 -11.90 -17.63 -7.70
N MET A 313 -10.81 -17.52 -6.94
CA MET A 313 -9.77 -18.54 -6.89
C MET A 313 -10.20 -19.79 -6.13
N VAL A 314 -11.01 -19.68 -5.08
CA VAL A 314 -11.67 -20.83 -4.45
C VAL A 314 -12.58 -21.52 -5.45
N GLY A 315 -13.42 -20.78 -6.18
CA GLY A 315 -14.25 -21.37 -7.25
C GLY A 315 -13.40 -22.07 -8.31
N TYR A 316 -12.30 -21.45 -8.73
CA TYR A 316 -11.36 -22.02 -9.70
C TYR A 316 -10.70 -23.32 -9.21
N THR A 317 -10.13 -23.35 -8.00
CA THR A 317 -9.45 -24.56 -7.49
C THR A 317 -10.43 -25.72 -7.28
N ARG A 318 -11.66 -25.43 -6.84
CA ARG A 318 -12.72 -26.43 -6.68
C ARG A 318 -13.20 -26.98 -8.02
N LEU A 319 -13.46 -26.10 -8.99
CA LEU A 319 -13.84 -26.52 -10.34
C LEU A 319 -12.72 -27.34 -11.01
N LYS A 320 -11.46 -26.93 -10.81
CA LYS A 320 -10.29 -27.66 -11.32
C LYS A 320 -10.18 -29.06 -10.72
N ALA A 321 -10.47 -29.22 -9.42
CA ALA A 321 -10.50 -30.53 -8.77
C ALA A 321 -11.59 -31.44 -9.37
N GLU A 322 -12.79 -30.91 -9.59
CA GLU A 322 -13.89 -31.65 -10.24
C GLU A 322 -13.57 -32.04 -11.68
N VAL A 323 -13.03 -31.11 -12.49
CA VAL A 323 -12.73 -31.35 -13.92
C VAL A 323 -11.56 -32.31 -14.11
N MET A 324 -10.52 -32.22 -13.27
CA MET A 324 -9.35 -33.11 -13.35
C MET A 324 -9.57 -34.44 -12.62
N GLY A 325 -10.72 -34.63 -11.95
CA GLY A 325 -11.01 -35.81 -11.14
C GLY A 325 -10.04 -36.00 -9.97
N GLY A 326 -9.38 -34.94 -9.53
CA GLY A 326 -8.34 -34.96 -8.49
C GLY A 326 -8.89 -34.61 -7.12
N ASP A 327 -8.23 -35.10 -6.07
CA ASP A 327 -8.55 -34.69 -4.70
C ASP A 327 -8.23 -33.20 -4.51
N LEU A 328 -9.09 -32.49 -3.77
CA LEU A 328 -8.95 -31.07 -3.51
C LEU A 328 -7.61 -30.76 -2.82
N VAL A 329 -7.19 -31.61 -1.88
CA VAL A 329 -5.92 -31.44 -1.15
C VAL A 329 -4.74 -31.46 -2.12
N SER A 330 -4.78 -32.33 -3.13
CA SER A 330 -3.74 -32.41 -4.17
C SER A 330 -3.70 -31.14 -5.02
N ILE A 331 -4.85 -30.65 -5.51
CA ILE A 331 -4.93 -29.41 -6.29
C ILE A 331 -4.44 -28.20 -5.47
N LEU A 332 -4.82 -28.15 -4.19
CA LEU A 332 -4.38 -27.12 -3.26
C LEU A 332 -2.86 -27.19 -3.03
N GLY A 333 -2.29 -28.38 -2.83
CA GLY A 333 -0.84 -28.58 -2.71
C GLY A 333 -0.06 -28.22 -3.97
N HIS A 334 -0.64 -28.43 -5.17
CA HIS A 334 -0.07 -27.95 -6.43
C HIS A 334 -0.17 -26.42 -6.57
N PHE A 335 -1.22 -25.80 -6.04
CA PHE A 335 -1.37 -24.35 -6.05
C PHE A 335 -0.37 -23.65 -5.13
N SER A 336 -0.18 -24.15 -3.90
CA SER A 336 0.81 -23.64 -2.94
C SER A 336 1.33 -24.78 -2.07
N ALA A 337 2.65 -24.96 -2.02
CA ALA A 337 3.29 -25.88 -1.09
C ALA A 337 3.49 -25.28 0.30
N GLY A 338 3.32 -23.95 0.45
CA GLY A 338 3.46 -23.23 1.72
C GLY A 338 4.90 -23.05 2.17
N SER A 339 5.87 -23.34 1.31
CA SER A 339 7.31 -23.16 1.56
C SER A 339 7.77 -21.78 1.09
N PRO A 340 8.41 -20.96 1.93
CA PRO A 340 8.91 -19.66 1.51
C PRO A 340 10.11 -19.82 0.57
N LEU A 341 10.33 -18.81 -0.29
CA LEU A 341 11.32 -18.90 -1.38
C LEU A 341 12.75 -19.07 -0.86
N PHE A 342 13.10 -18.40 0.24
CA PHE A 342 14.41 -18.52 0.87
C PHE A 342 14.70 -19.95 1.39
N SER A 343 13.68 -20.69 1.82
CA SER A 343 13.83 -22.09 2.25
C SER A 343 14.10 -23.00 1.05
N LEU A 344 13.46 -22.75 -0.09
CA LEU A 344 13.70 -23.49 -1.33
C LEU A 344 15.12 -23.25 -1.88
N TRP A 345 15.60 -22.00 -1.89
CA TRP A 345 16.99 -21.70 -2.28
C TRP A 345 18.00 -22.31 -1.30
N THR A 346 17.68 -22.31 0.00
CA THR A 346 18.52 -22.98 0.99
C THR A 346 18.58 -24.49 0.79
N ALA A 347 17.44 -25.12 0.52
CA ALA A 347 17.36 -26.55 0.20
C ALA A 347 18.16 -26.89 -1.06
N SER A 348 18.01 -26.09 -2.12
CA SER A 348 18.73 -26.26 -3.38
C SER A 348 20.25 -26.09 -3.21
N THR A 349 20.70 -25.11 -2.42
CA THR A 349 22.13 -24.85 -2.20
C THR A 349 22.79 -25.82 -1.21
N ARG A 350 22.06 -26.33 -0.22
CA ARG A 350 22.57 -27.32 0.76
C ARG A 350 22.36 -28.77 0.33
N GLY A 351 21.52 -29.03 -0.68
CA GLY A 351 21.13 -30.38 -1.07
C GLY A 351 20.27 -31.11 -0.03
N ILE A 352 19.58 -30.37 0.86
CA ILE A 352 18.73 -30.93 1.92
C ILE A 352 17.28 -30.69 1.54
N ALA A 353 16.49 -31.75 1.45
CA ALA A 353 15.06 -31.66 1.17
C ALA A 353 14.30 -31.00 2.32
N ILE A 354 13.30 -30.19 2.00
CA ILE A 354 12.40 -29.60 3.00
C ILE A 354 11.43 -30.71 3.46
N PRO A 355 11.32 -31.03 4.76
CA PRO A 355 10.48 -32.13 5.22
C PRO A 355 9.02 -32.04 4.79
N THR A 356 8.47 -30.82 4.77
CA THR A 356 7.08 -30.52 4.37
C THR A 356 6.89 -30.38 2.86
N ASN A 357 7.99 -30.26 2.10
CA ASN A 357 7.98 -30.09 0.65
C ASN A 357 9.22 -30.75 0.01
N PRO A 358 9.30 -32.10 0.06
CA PRO A 358 10.50 -32.82 -0.37
C PRO A 358 10.76 -32.68 -1.88
N GLY A 359 9.72 -32.42 -2.67
CA GLY A 359 9.82 -32.18 -4.11
C GLY A 359 10.30 -30.78 -4.49
N GLY A 360 10.49 -29.87 -3.53
CA GLY A 360 10.88 -28.49 -3.80
C GLY A 360 9.87 -27.74 -4.67
N TRP A 361 8.57 -28.07 -4.54
CA TRP A 361 7.52 -27.49 -5.36
C TRP A 361 7.33 -26.00 -5.02
N PHE A 362 7.16 -25.18 -6.06
CA PHE A 362 6.88 -23.74 -5.93
C PHE A 362 5.71 -23.39 -6.84
N GLY A 363 4.53 -23.21 -6.25
CA GLY A 363 3.28 -22.95 -6.94
C GLY A 363 2.97 -21.47 -7.13
N ALA A 364 1.83 -21.19 -7.77
CA ALA A 364 1.34 -19.82 -7.98
C ALA A 364 1.00 -19.11 -6.65
N GLY A 365 0.49 -19.84 -5.67
CA GLY A 365 0.26 -19.35 -4.32
C GLY A 365 1.57 -19.00 -3.61
N ASP A 366 2.61 -19.82 -3.76
CA ASP A 366 3.93 -19.56 -3.16
C ASP A 366 4.58 -18.31 -3.78
N ALA A 367 4.40 -18.11 -5.10
CA ALA A 367 4.81 -16.88 -5.77
C ALA A 367 4.09 -15.63 -5.24
N ALA A 368 2.78 -15.72 -4.98
CA ALA A 368 2.00 -14.63 -4.40
C ALA A 368 2.41 -14.35 -2.93
N LEU A 369 2.75 -15.38 -2.16
CA LEU A 369 3.29 -15.24 -0.80
C LEU A 369 4.68 -14.59 -0.81
N SER A 370 5.57 -14.98 -1.72
CA SER A 370 6.89 -14.33 -1.89
C SER A 370 6.74 -12.86 -2.30
N LEU A 371 5.80 -12.51 -3.20
CA LEU A 371 5.53 -11.10 -3.51
C LEU A 371 5.10 -10.30 -2.27
N LEU A 372 4.39 -10.93 -1.34
CA LEU A 372 4.00 -10.33 -0.07
C LEU A 372 5.21 -10.16 0.87
N GLU A 373 6.11 -11.14 0.97
CA GLU A 373 7.37 -11.04 1.72
C GLU A 373 8.25 -9.91 1.17
N CYS A 374 8.40 -9.83 -0.16
CA CYS A 374 9.05 -8.71 -0.83
C CYS A 374 8.36 -7.38 -0.53
N GLY A 375 7.02 -7.32 -0.49
CA GLY A 375 6.28 -6.10 -0.13
C GLY A 375 6.60 -5.61 1.29
N ILE A 376 6.67 -6.53 2.26
CA ILE A 376 7.05 -6.22 3.65
C ILE A 376 8.48 -5.67 3.71
N PHE A 377 9.42 -6.32 3.01
CA PHE A 377 10.80 -5.83 2.91
C PHE A 377 10.86 -4.40 2.34
N MET A 378 10.11 -4.15 1.26
CA MET A 378 10.08 -2.86 0.55
C MET A 378 9.41 -1.75 1.37
N TRP A 379 8.64 -2.06 2.41
CA TRP A 379 8.16 -1.06 3.35
C TRP A 379 9.25 -0.36 4.15
N GLY A 380 10.48 -0.90 4.21
CA GLY A 380 11.61 -0.19 4.81
C GLY A 380 11.83 1.18 4.14
N PHE A 381 11.59 1.25 2.83
CA PHE A 381 11.62 2.50 2.08
C PHE A 381 10.47 3.45 2.43
N LYS A 382 9.28 2.92 2.76
CA LYS A 382 8.13 3.73 3.21
C LYS A 382 8.35 4.34 4.59
N LEU A 383 8.99 3.59 5.49
CA LEU A 383 9.44 4.14 6.78
C LEU A 383 10.47 5.25 6.57
N PHE A 384 11.35 5.12 5.57
CA PHE A 384 12.31 6.17 5.23
C PHE A 384 11.64 7.45 4.69
N GLU A 385 10.57 7.32 3.90
CA GLU A 385 9.75 8.48 3.49
C GLU A 385 9.22 9.25 4.71
N CYS A 386 8.80 8.51 5.75
CA CYS A 386 8.18 9.03 6.97
C CYS A 386 9.18 9.32 8.11
N ARG A 387 10.50 9.27 7.86
CA ARG A 387 11.54 9.34 8.91
C ARG A 387 11.42 10.54 9.85
N ARG A 388 10.97 11.69 9.36
CA ARG A 388 10.82 12.90 10.18
C ARG A 388 9.69 12.75 11.21
N GLN A 389 8.59 12.09 10.84
CA GLN A 389 7.48 11.78 11.75
C GLN A 389 7.85 10.64 12.70
N LEU A 390 8.65 9.67 12.24
CA LEU A 390 9.16 8.59 13.10
C LEU A 390 9.99 9.11 14.27
N PHE A 391 10.90 10.05 14.01
CA PHE A 391 11.76 10.65 15.04
C PHE A 391 11.12 11.84 15.78
N SER A 392 9.80 12.02 15.66
CA SER A 392 9.06 13.02 16.42
C SER A 392 8.59 12.46 17.78
N ALA A 393 8.20 13.34 18.69
CA ALA A 393 7.57 12.92 19.96
C ALA A 393 6.27 12.12 19.72
N ALA A 394 5.50 12.47 18.68
CA ALA A 394 4.31 11.72 18.29
C ALA A 394 4.67 10.31 17.81
N GLY A 395 5.75 10.18 17.04
CA GLY A 395 6.29 8.88 16.62
C GLY A 395 6.71 8.01 17.82
N ALA A 396 7.42 8.59 18.78
CA ALA A 396 7.82 7.88 20.01
C ALA A 396 6.61 7.44 20.84
N LEU A 397 5.59 8.30 20.97
CA LEU A 397 4.35 7.94 21.66
C LEU A 397 3.59 6.84 20.90
N ALA A 398 3.53 6.93 19.57
CA ALA A 398 2.91 5.91 18.73
C ALA A 398 3.57 4.54 18.94
N VAL A 399 4.90 4.48 19.02
CA VAL A 399 5.65 3.25 19.34
C VAL A 399 5.20 2.70 20.71
N LEU A 400 5.20 3.53 21.75
CA LEU A 400 4.82 3.12 23.11
C LEU A 400 3.38 2.58 23.17
N VAL A 401 2.42 3.34 22.61
CA VAL A 401 1.01 2.95 22.57
C VAL A 401 0.83 1.66 21.78
N SER A 402 1.58 1.47 20.68
CA SER A 402 1.51 0.25 19.87
C SER A 402 2.01 -0.99 20.61
N ILE A 403 3.07 -0.86 21.43
CA ILE A 403 3.57 -1.97 22.26
C ILE A 403 2.54 -2.35 23.33
N ILE A 404 1.94 -1.35 24.01
CA ILE A 404 0.89 -1.57 25.02
C ILE A 404 -0.33 -2.23 24.38
N ALA A 405 -0.77 -1.72 23.22
CA ALA A 405 -1.88 -2.29 22.47
C ALA A 405 -1.60 -3.71 21.98
N ALA A 406 -0.36 -4.02 21.59
CA ALA A 406 0.04 -5.38 21.21
C ALA A 406 -0.07 -6.35 22.39
N ALA A 407 0.42 -5.96 23.57
CA ALA A 407 0.27 -6.76 24.79
C ALA A 407 -1.21 -6.97 25.13
N GLY A 408 -2.00 -5.89 25.15
CA GLY A 408 -3.44 -5.96 25.39
C GLY A 408 -4.14 -6.87 24.39
N ASN A 409 -3.85 -6.75 23.10
CA ASN A 409 -4.45 -7.61 22.08
C ASN A 409 -4.05 -9.08 22.28
N VAL A 410 -2.76 -9.38 22.44
CA VAL A 410 -2.27 -10.76 22.55
C VAL A 410 -2.93 -11.49 23.72
N PHE A 411 -2.99 -10.87 24.90
CA PHE A 411 -3.50 -11.54 26.10
C PHE A 411 -5.02 -11.44 26.26
N LEU A 412 -5.61 -10.25 26.07
CA LEU A 412 -7.06 -10.05 26.32
C LEU A 412 -7.92 -10.70 25.25
N SER A 413 -7.47 -10.76 23.99
CA SER A 413 -8.27 -11.38 22.92
C SER A 413 -8.35 -12.91 23.06
N VAL A 414 -7.28 -13.55 23.53
CA VAL A 414 -7.27 -14.98 23.88
C VAL A 414 -8.17 -15.24 25.07
N LEU A 415 -8.07 -14.41 26.13
CA LEU A 415 -8.93 -14.54 27.31
C LEU A 415 -10.42 -14.36 26.95
N ALA A 416 -10.75 -13.39 26.09
CA ALA A 416 -12.10 -13.21 25.59
C ALA A 416 -12.58 -14.43 24.78
N GLY A 417 -11.73 -15.01 23.94
CA GLY A 417 -12.04 -16.24 23.20
C GLY A 417 -12.33 -17.42 24.12
N ARG A 418 -11.53 -17.59 25.19
CA ARG A 418 -11.77 -18.62 26.21
C ARG A 418 -13.05 -18.37 26.99
N ALA A 419 -13.34 -17.11 27.35
CA ALA A 419 -14.60 -16.74 28.01
C ALA A 419 -15.83 -17.00 27.14
N MET A 420 -15.71 -16.95 25.81
CA MET A 420 -16.75 -17.33 24.86
C MET A 420 -16.87 -18.84 24.62
N GLY A 421 -16.03 -19.64 25.26
CA GLY A 421 -16.07 -21.10 25.16
C GLY A 421 -15.36 -21.67 23.93
N LEU A 422 -14.46 -20.91 23.30
CA LEU A 422 -13.63 -21.43 22.22
C LEU A 422 -12.59 -22.43 22.75
N GLU A 423 -12.34 -23.47 21.96
CA GLU A 423 -11.25 -24.41 22.19
C GLU A 423 -9.88 -23.69 22.14
N ARG A 424 -8.86 -24.35 22.70
CA ARG A 424 -7.54 -23.74 22.92
C ARG A 424 -6.89 -23.25 21.61
N PRO A 425 -6.83 -24.05 20.53
CA PRO A 425 -6.26 -23.59 19.26
C PRO A 425 -6.99 -22.38 18.67
N GLU A 426 -8.32 -22.37 18.74
CA GLU A 426 -9.21 -21.33 18.21
C GLU A 426 -9.08 -20.04 19.02
N ALA A 427 -8.99 -20.15 20.35
CA ALA A 427 -8.76 -19.00 21.22
C ALA A 427 -7.37 -18.39 20.98
N LEU A 428 -6.32 -19.23 20.87
CA LEU A 428 -4.96 -18.77 20.59
C LEU A 428 -4.84 -18.08 19.22
N ALA A 429 -5.67 -18.45 18.25
CA ALA A 429 -5.72 -17.79 16.95
C ALA A 429 -6.04 -16.28 17.05
N PHE A 430 -6.66 -15.82 18.14
CA PHE A 430 -6.94 -14.39 18.36
C PHE A 430 -5.70 -13.58 18.73
N ALA A 431 -4.63 -14.20 19.26
CA ALA A 431 -3.45 -13.50 19.77
C ALA A 431 -2.81 -12.57 18.72
N ALA A 432 -2.80 -13.00 17.45
CA ALA A 432 -2.26 -12.24 16.33
C ALA A 432 -3.31 -11.77 15.32
N ARG A 433 -4.59 -11.65 15.72
CA ARG A 433 -5.71 -11.28 14.83
C ARG A 433 -5.56 -9.92 14.13
N SER A 434 -4.84 -8.98 14.74
CA SER A 434 -4.63 -7.62 14.22
C SER A 434 -3.25 -7.44 13.58
N THR A 435 -2.52 -8.54 13.41
CA THR A 435 -1.17 -8.54 12.85
C THR A 435 -1.24 -8.91 11.37
N THR A 436 -0.38 -8.32 10.53
CA THR A 436 -0.30 -8.66 9.10
C THR A 436 -0.03 -10.16 8.93
N LEU A 437 -0.72 -10.80 7.97
CA LEU A 437 -0.78 -12.26 7.82
C LEU A 437 0.59 -12.97 7.83
N ALA A 438 1.61 -12.38 7.18
CA ALA A 438 2.97 -12.94 7.18
C ALA A 438 3.63 -12.96 8.57
N LEU A 439 3.30 -12.02 9.44
CA LEU A 439 3.76 -11.99 10.82
C LEU A 439 2.87 -12.85 11.72
N ALA A 440 1.56 -12.90 11.43
CA ALA A 440 0.58 -13.61 12.24
C ALA A 440 0.77 -15.13 12.16
N LYS A 441 1.03 -15.69 10.97
CA LYS A 441 1.22 -17.13 10.78
C LYS A 441 2.30 -17.72 11.71
N PRO A 442 3.57 -17.27 11.67
CA PRO A 442 4.61 -17.84 12.54
C PRO A 442 4.35 -17.54 14.03
N ALA A 443 3.73 -16.41 14.37
CA ALA A 443 3.34 -16.10 15.74
C ALA A 443 2.32 -17.11 16.30
N ILE A 444 1.33 -17.49 15.49
CA ILE A 444 0.30 -18.45 15.86
C ILE A 444 0.82 -19.88 15.87
N GLU A 445 1.65 -20.26 14.90
CA GLU A 445 2.34 -21.56 14.89
C GLU A 445 3.21 -21.74 16.14
N ALA A 446 3.92 -20.67 16.56
CA ALA A 446 4.75 -20.71 17.76
C ALA A 446 3.96 -21.02 19.04
N VAL A 447 2.67 -20.68 19.11
CA VAL A 447 1.81 -20.94 20.27
C VAL A 447 0.89 -22.15 20.06
N GLY A 448 0.92 -22.80 18.89
CA GLY A 448 0.04 -23.91 18.56
C GLY A 448 -1.42 -23.50 18.36
N GLY A 449 -1.67 -22.27 17.92
CA GLY A 449 -3.01 -21.81 17.60
C GLY A 449 -3.47 -22.23 16.20
N ASN A 450 -4.76 -22.12 15.95
CA ASN A 450 -5.37 -22.45 14.66
C ASN A 450 -5.03 -21.38 13.61
N THR A 451 -4.10 -21.69 12.70
CA THR A 451 -3.58 -20.78 11.68
C THR A 451 -4.64 -20.41 10.63
N VAL A 452 -5.56 -21.32 10.36
CA VAL A 452 -6.71 -21.12 9.47
C VAL A 452 -7.67 -20.08 10.04
N VAL A 453 -8.07 -20.25 11.30
CA VAL A 453 -8.92 -19.29 12.00
C VAL A 453 -8.22 -17.93 12.08
N ASN A 454 -6.93 -17.92 12.41
CA ASN A 454 -6.16 -16.67 12.47
C ASN A 454 -6.12 -15.97 11.10
N ALA A 455 -5.90 -16.69 10.01
CA ALA A 455 -5.89 -16.12 8.67
C ALA A 455 -7.24 -15.45 8.33
N ALA A 456 -8.35 -16.12 8.66
CA ALA A 456 -9.69 -15.56 8.48
C ALA A 456 -9.91 -14.31 9.34
N LEU A 457 -9.46 -14.32 10.60
CA LEU A 457 -9.54 -13.17 11.51
C LEU A 457 -8.71 -11.98 11.00
N VAL A 458 -7.48 -12.22 10.54
CA VAL A 458 -6.57 -11.17 10.03
C VAL A 458 -7.16 -10.51 8.79
N VAL A 459 -7.64 -11.29 7.83
CA VAL A 459 -8.26 -10.74 6.62
C VAL A 459 -9.59 -10.05 6.96
N GLY A 460 -10.40 -10.64 7.85
CA GLY A 460 -11.64 -10.05 8.34
C GLY A 460 -11.41 -8.69 9.02
N ASN A 461 -10.39 -8.58 9.87
CA ASN A 461 -9.98 -7.34 10.51
C ASN A 461 -9.55 -6.28 9.48
N GLY A 462 -8.78 -6.67 8.46
CA GLY A 462 -8.38 -5.78 7.37
C GLY A 462 -9.59 -5.19 6.61
N ILE A 463 -10.57 -6.03 6.28
CA ILE A 463 -11.82 -5.61 5.62
C ILE A 463 -12.63 -4.70 6.56
N PHE A 464 -12.78 -5.08 7.82
CA PHE A 464 -13.47 -4.28 8.83
C PHE A 464 -12.82 -2.90 9.00
N GLY A 465 -11.50 -2.82 8.96
CA GLY A 465 -10.77 -1.56 9.00
C GLY A 465 -11.07 -0.64 7.82
N GLN A 466 -11.23 -1.19 6.61
CA GLN A 466 -11.68 -0.41 5.45
C GLN A 466 -13.13 0.09 5.59
N LEU A 467 -14.01 -0.68 6.25
CA LEU A 467 -15.40 -0.28 6.53
C LEU A 467 -15.50 0.78 7.64
N MET A 468 -14.69 0.67 8.68
CA MET A 468 -14.69 1.59 9.82
C MET A 468 -14.03 2.93 9.49
N TYR A 469 -13.14 2.98 8.49
CA TYR A 469 -12.40 4.18 8.13
C TYR A 469 -13.28 5.43 7.86
N PRO A 470 -14.31 5.40 7.00
CA PRO A 470 -15.14 6.59 6.73
C PRO A 470 -15.91 7.04 7.96
N PHE A 471 -16.23 6.11 8.85
CA PHE A 471 -16.90 6.40 10.11
C PHE A 471 -15.92 7.05 11.10
N ALA A 472 -14.72 6.49 11.24
CA ALA A 472 -13.67 7.04 12.10
C ALA A 472 -13.30 8.47 11.66
N LEU A 473 -13.03 8.71 10.38
CA LEU A 473 -12.73 10.06 9.91
C LEU A 473 -13.91 11.03 10.00
N GLY A 474 -15.13 10.55 9.69
CA GLY A 474 -16.34 11.37 9.76
C GLY A 474 -16.73 11.76 11.19
N LEU A 475 -16.46 10.88 12.17
CA LEU A 475 -16.71 11.14 13.59
C LEU A 475 -15.64 12.05 14.22
N LEU A 476 -14.43 12.08 13.63
CA LEU A 476 -13.25 12.73 14.21
C LEU A 476 -12.83 14.02 13.51
N GLY A 477 -13.51 14.44 12.44
CA GLY A 477 -13.30 15.74 11.79
C GLY A 477 -11.90 15.94 11.21
N VAL A 478 -11.15 14.85 10.98
CA VAL A 478 -9.80 14.91 10.41
C VAL A 478 -9.90 15.53 9.02
N LYS A 479 -9.30 16.72 8.85
CA LYS A 479 -9.23 17.45 7.59
C LYS A 479 -8.59 16.55 6.53
N THR A 480 -9.39 16.12 5.56
CA THR A 480 -8.84 15.71 4.26
C THR A 480 -8.47 17.02 3.56
N GLU A 481 -7.25 17.12 3.05
CA GLU A 481 -6.76 18.35 2.41
C GLU A 481 -7.50 18.59 1.08
N ASP A 482 -8.67 19.21 1.15
CA ASP A 482 -9.36 19.80 0.01
C ASP A 482 -8.70 21.16 -0.29
N ARG A 483 -7.72 21.19 -1.19
CA ARG A 483 -7.14 22.45 -1.68
C ARG A 483 -7.99 23.01 -2.82
N ASN A 484 -8.81 24.02 -2.54
CA ASN A 484 -9.40 24.91 -3.55
C ASN A 484 -8.31 25.85 -4.12
N PRO A 485 -8.08 25.93 -5.44
CA PRO A 485 -7.25 26.91 -6.10
C PRO A 485 -8.16 27.94 -6.78
N THR A 486 -8.95 28.73 -6.04
CA THR A 486 -9.53 29.97 -6.58
C THR A 486 -9.98 30.91 -5.45
N GLU A 487 -9.04 31.65 -4.88
CA GLU A 487 -9.30 33.01 -4.43
C GLU A 487 -8.30 33.92 -5.14
N LEU A 488 -8.48 34.03 -6.46
CA LEU A 488 -8.16 35.27 -7.15
C LEU A 488 -9.48 36.04 -7.19
N SER A 489 -9.65 36.94 -6.23
CA SER A 489 -10.76 37.88 -6.19
C SER A 489 -10.76 38.71 -7.49
N ILE A 490 -11.77 38.49 -8.33
CA ILE A 490 -12.20 39.50 -9.30
C ILE A 490 -13.00 40.52 -8.49
N GLN A 491 -12.35 41.61 -8.09
CA GLN A 491 -13.04 42.87 -7.80
C GLN A 491 -13.02 43.73 -9.08
N PRO A 492 -14.11 44.47 -9.36
CA PRO A 492 -14.21 45.30 -10.56
C PRO A 492 -13.28 46.51 -10.48
N ALA A 493 -12.78 46.91 -11.65
CA ALA A 493 -11.77 47.94 -11.85
C ALA A 493 -12.13 49.30 -11.24
N THR A 494 -11.18 49.87 -10.47
CA THR A 494 -11.03 51.32 -10.32
C THR A 494 -9.55 51.70 -10.28
N ASN A 495 -9.20 52.66 -11.14
CA ASN A 495 -7.90 53.28 -11.38
C ASN A 495 -7.05 53.54 -10.12
N ASN A 496 -5.76 53.21 -10.17
CA ASN A 496 -4.69 54.20 -10.10
C ASN A 496 -3.31 53.54 -10.20
N SER A 497 -2.40 54.32 -10.77
CA SER A 497 -1.01 54.07 -11.07
C SER A 497 -0.13 53.83 -9.82
N ASP A 498 1.07 53.28 -10.09
CA ASP A 498 2.27 53.37 -9.27
C ASP A 498 2.47 52.31 -8.17
N ARG A 499 3.01 51.14 -8.58
CA ARG A 499 4.31 50.60 -8.10
C ARG A 499 4.49 49.14 -8.52
N GLU A 500 5.08 48.94 -9.69
CA GLU A 500 5.87 47.74 -9.98
C GLU A 500 7.23 47.86 -9.28
N LYS A 501 7.51 46.98 -8.32
CA LYS A 501 8.84 46.45 -7.97
C LYS A 501 8.69 45.39 -6.87
N HIS A 502 9.33 44.25 -7.09
CA HIS A 502 9.45 43.04 -6.26
C HIS A 502 8.46 41.89 -6.57
N ALA A 503 8.76 41.17 -7.65
CA ALA A 503 8.36 39.77 -7.83
C ALA A 503 9.52 38.98 -8.46
N GLU A 504 10.62 38.85 -7.71
CA GLU A 504 11.65 37.82 -7.92
C GLU A 504 11.88 37.14 -6.57
N SER A 505 11.06 36.13 -6.27
CA SER A 505 11.36 35.04 -5.33
C SER A 505 10.22 34.02 -5.37
N GLN A 506 10.21 33.16 -6.39
CA GLN A 506 9.41 31.93 -6.39
C GLN A 506 10.22 30.81 -7.05
N GLY A 507 11.17 30.29 -6.27
CA GLY A 507 11.97 29.10 -6.60
C GLY A 507 12.45 28.38 -5.33
N SER A 508 11.71 28.56 -4.22
CA SER A 508 12.09 28.07 -2.91
C SER A 508 10.91 27.35 -2.24
N CYS A 509 11.20 26.14 -1.77
CA CYS A 509 10.45 25.40 -0.77
C CYS A 509 9.13 24.70 -1.17
N GLU A 510 9.19 23.69 -2.04
CA GLU A 510 8.26 22.53 -1.93
C GLU A 510 8.79 21.47 -0.96
N SER A 511 9.23 21.95 0.22
CA SER A 511 9.49 21.13 1.40
C SER A 511 9.09 21.84 2.71
N GLU A 512 8.37 22.97 2.65
CA GLU A 512 7.98 23.72 3.84
C GLU A 512 6.49 24.06 3.87
N THR A 513 5.64 23.03 4.03
CA THR A 513 4.34 23.20 4.71
C THR A 513 3.92 21.90 5.40
N TRP A 514 4.83 21.27 6.16
CA TRP A 514 4.49 20.24 7.16
C TRP A 514 4.59 20.80 8.58
N MET A 515 4.46 22.12 8.75
CA MET A 515 4.39 22.78 10.06
C MET A 515 2.93 23.11 10.41
N GLY A 516 2.15 22.06 10.61
CA GLY A 516 1.09 22.05 11.62
C GLY A 516 1.48 21.00 12.63
N GLN A 517 1.61 21.36 13.90
CA GLN A 517 1.81 20.39 14.98
C GLN A 517 0.71 19.32 14.87
N ASP A 518 1.10 18.04 14.76
CA ASP A 518 0.16 16.98 14.39
C ASP A 518 -1.01 16.93 15.38
N ASP A 519 -2.22 17.13 14.85
CA ASP A 519 -3.44 17.13 15.64
C ASP A 519 -3.61 15.78 16.34
N ALA A 520 -4.09 15.80 17.58
CA ALA A 520 -4.31 14.60 18.38
C ALA A 520 -5.23 13.60 17.69
N SER A 521 -6.21 14.12 16.95
CA SER A 521 -7.10 13.31 16.12
C SER A 521 -6.34 12.54 15.04
N THR A 522 -5.39 13.19 14.36
CA THR A 522 -4.62 12.63 13.24
C THR A 522 -3.66 11.55 13.72
N VAL A 523 -2.93 11.80 14.81
CA VAL A 523 -2.01 10.81 15.42
C VAL A 523 -2.81 9.61 15.91
N ALA A 524 -3.90 9.84 16.66
CA ALA A 524 -4.73 8.76 17.20
C ALA A 524 -5.43 7.93 16.11
N SER A 525 -5.95 8.58 15.06
CA SER A 525 -6.53 7.88 13.90
C SER A 525 -5.46 7.05 13.19
N GLY A 526 -4.25 7.59 13.00
CA GLY A 526 -3.15 6.85 12.41
C GLY A 526 -2.81 5.60 13.21
N ILE A 527 -2.59 5.74 14.52
CA ILE A 527 -2.27 4.61 15.40
C ILE A 527 -3.39 3.56 15.38
N ALA A 528 -4.65 3.97 15.54
CA ALA A 528 -5.80 3.06 15.56
C ALA A 528 -5.98 2.31 14.23
N ILE A 529 -5.81 2.99 13.10
CA ILE A 529 -5.89 2.39 11.77
C ILE A 529 -4.71 1.44 11.52
N GLY A 530 -3.51 1.82 11.94
CA GLY A 530 -2.31 0.97 11.82
C GLY A 530 -2.46 -0.34 12.59
N ILE A 531 -2.91 -0.25 13.84
CA ILE A 531 -3.07 -1.42 14.71
C ILE A 531 -4.22 -2.31 14.22
N ASN A 532 -5.41 -1.76 13.99
CA ASN A 532 -6.59 -2.59 13.76
C ASN A 532 -6.87 -2.86 12.27
N GLY A 533 -6.52 -1.92 11.38
CA GLY A 533 -6.66 -2.07 9.93
C GLY A 533 -5.45 -2.74 9.26
N ALA A 534 -4.35 -2.90 9.99
CA ALA A 534 -3.10 -3.50 9.54
C ALA A 534 -2.65 -2.94 8.16
N ALA A 535 -2.02 -3.80 7.35
CA ALA A 535 -1.52 -3.44 6.02
C ALA A 535 -2.56 -2.77 5.12
N MET A 536 -3.80 -3.24 5.20
CA MET A 536 -4.87 -2.81 4.34
C MET A 536 -5.38 -1.40 4.69
N GLY A 537 -5.49 -1.09 5.97
CA GLY A 537 -5.83 0.25 6.46
C GLY A 537 -4.72 1.26 6.17
N VAL A 538 -3.46 0.86 6.32
CA VAL A 538 -2.29 1.70 6.00
C VAL A 538 -2.22 2.02 4.51
N ALA A 539 -2.39 1.02 3.64
CA ALA A 539 -2.37 1.22 2.19
C ALA A 539 -3.46 2.21 1.75
N TYR A 540 -4.64 2.15 2.37
CA TYR A 540 -5.71 3.09 2.10
C TYR A 540 -5.33 4.53 2.49
N LEU A 541 -4.70 4.76 3.64
CA LEU A 541 -4.26 6.10 4.06
C LEU A 541 -3.22 6.69 3.12
N TYR A 542 -2.36 5.86 2.53
CA TYR A 542 -1.45 6.30 1.47
C TYR A 542 -2.17 6.62 0.16
N GLU A 543 -3.19 5.82 -0.21
CA GLU A 543 -4.02 6.07 -1.40
C GLU A 543 -4.74 7.44 -1.30
N THR A 544 -5.26 7.77 -0.11
CA THR A 544 -5.95 9.04 0.15
C THR A 544 -5.04 10.19 0.58
N ARG A 545 -3.72 9.97 0.60
CA ARG A 545 -2.71 10.97 1.02
C ARG A 545 -3.00 11.58 2.40
N SER A 546 -3.49 10.78 3.34
CA SER A 546 -3.80 11.25 4.68
C SER A 546 -2.53 11.56 5.49
N GLN A 547 -2.59 12.64 6.28
CA GLN A 547 -1.58 13.00 7.28
C GLN A 547 -1.36 11.91 8.33
N ALA A 548 -2.33 11.00 8.52
CA ALA A 548 -2.25 9.88 9.45
C ALA A 548 -1.49 8.64 8.90
N ALA A 549 -1.21 8.58 7.60
CA ALA A 549 -0.57 7.41 6.96
C ALA A 549 0.78 7.02 7.57
N PRO A 550 1.67 7.96 7.92
CA PRO A 550 2.96 7.67 8.56
C PRO A 550 2.82 6.99 9.93
N TYR A 551 1.91 7.51 10.76
CA TYR A 551 1.62 6.96 12.09
C TYR A 551 0.99 5.58 11.99
N ALA A 552 0.12 5.37 11.01
CA ALA A 552 -0.47 4.07 10.76
C ALA A 552 0.56 3.03 10.32
N ALA A 553 1.45 3.39 9.40
CA ALA A 553 2.53 2.49 8.96
C ALA A 553 3.46 2.11 10.11
N LEU A 554 3.86 3.10 10.91
CA LEU A 554 4.68 2.88 12.11
C LEU A 554 3.98 1.94 13.11
N SER A 555 2.75 2.25 13.48
CA SER A 555 2.01 1.49 14.48
C SER A 555 1.74 0.06 14.05
N MET A 556 1.37 -0.16 12.79
CA MET A 556 1.21 -1.50 12.22
C MET A 556 2.50 -2.32 12.32
N THR A 557 3.65 -1.73 11.97
CA THR A 557 4.95 -2.41 12.05
C THR A 557 5.32 -2.75 13.49
N VAL A 558 5.26 -1.77 14.40
CA VAL A 558 5.64 -1.94 15.81
C VAL A 558 4.71 -2.92 16.50
N PHE A 559 3.40 -2.80 16.28
CA PHE A 559 2.41 -3.72 16.81
C PHE A 559 2.68 -5.15 16.33
N GLY A 560 2.89 -5.35 15.02
CA GLY A 560 3.19 -6.66 14.46
C GLY A 560 4.44 -7.28 15.06
N VAL A 561 5.56 -6.54 15.12
CA VAL A 561 6.82 -7.01 15.72
C VAL A 561 6.62 -7.35 17.20
N ALA A 562 5.98 -6.47 17.97
CA ALA A 562 5.71 -6.69 19.39
C ALA A 562 4.83 -7.94 19.61
N THR A 563 3.80 -8.14 18.80
CA THR A 563 2.96 -9.35 18.85
C THR A 563 3.79 -10.60 18.64
N VAL A 564 4.65 -10.65 17.61
CA VAL A 564 5.47 -11.85 17.40
C VAL A 564 6.38 -12.10 18.60
N ILE A 565 7.07 -11.07 19.10
CA ILE A 565 7.91 -11.18 20.31
C ILE A 565 7.13 -11.75 21.49
N LEU A 566 5.92 -11.23 21.76
CA LEU A 566 5.07 -11.69 22.86
C LEU A 566 4.59 -13.15 22.68
N THR A 567 4.47 -13.63 21.44
CA THR A 567 4.06 -15.02 21.15
C THR A 567 5.23 -16.02 21.09
N THR A 568 6.45 -15.55 20.82
CA THR A 568 7.62 -16.44 20.62
C THR A 568 8.57 -16.47 21.82
N VAL A 569 8.71 -15.37 22.55
CA VAL A 569 9.65 -15.27 23.67
C VAL A 569 9.11 -16.01 24.90
N GLY A 570 9.93 -16.93 25.43
CA GLY A 570 9.60 -17.91 26.46
C GLY A 570 8.65 -17.44 27.59
N PRO A 571 8.99 -16.40 28.38
CA PRO A 571 8.13 -15.94 29.48
C PRO A 571 6.74 -15.48 29.02
N PHE A 572 6.67 -14.72 27.93
CA PHE A 572 5.40 -14.20 27.41
C PHE A 572 4.57 -15.31 26.76
N LYS A 573 5.24 -16.19 26.00
CA LYS A 573 4.64 -17.39 25.42
C LYS A 573 4.04 -18.29 26.51
N ALA A 574 4.77 -18.56 27.59
CA ALA A 574 4.29 -19.38 28.69
C ALA A 574 3.05 -18.77 29.36
N LEU A 575 3.06 -17.46 29.60
CA LEU A 575 1.90 -16.74 30.12
C LEU A 575 0.70 -16.85 29.17
N LEU A 576 0.89 -16.63 27.87
CA LEU A 576 -0.15 -16.74 26.86
C LEU A 576 -0.76 -18.16 26.80
N LEU A 577 0.08 -19.19 26.86
CA LEU A 577 -0.36 -20.58 26.86
C LEU A 577 -1.16 -20.91 28.13
N SER A 578 -0.77 -20.37 29.29
CA SER A 578 -1.54 -20.55 30.53
C SER A 578 -2.94 -19.92 30.45
N LEU A 579 -3.06 -18.76 29.81
CA LEU A 579 -4.34 -18.07 29.57
C LEU A 579 -5.21 -18.79 28.53
N GLY A 580 -4.59 -19.47 27.56
CA GLY A 580 -5.28 -20.33 26.58
C GLY A 580 -5.91 -21.59 27.18
N GLY A 581 -5.64 -21.89 28.46
CA GLY A 581 -6.04 -23.13 29.14
C GLY A 581 -5.02 -24.25 28.91
N ASN A 582 -4.76 -25.04 29.96
CA ASN A 582 -3.94 -26.26 29.85
C ASN A 582 -4.61 -27.29 28.93
#